data_AF-A0A5C5FZS2-F1
#
_entry.id   AF-A0A5C5FZS2-F1
#
_cell.length_a   1.000
_cell.length_b   1.000
_cell.length_c   1.000
_cell.angle_alpha   90.00
_cell.angle_beta   90.00
_cell.angle_gamma   90.00
#
_symmetry.space_group_name_H-M   'P 1'
#
loop_
_entity.id
_entity.type
_entity.pdbx_description
1 polymer ?
#
loop_
_entity_poly.entity_id
_entity_poly.type
_entity_poly.pdbx_seq_one_letter_code
_entity_poly.pdbx_strand_id
1 'polypeptide(L)'
;MRQSVVLALAAALISGAAAIRQPYEYLEALTRFQEAFLDPQTVMENGHLDLLADDMVGRVDVTTTFESASLNIEYLFGLFGNIRNASSTSILGFPAAQTIQSLIVEPPLVYFSGIMELEYPTIGERFPLQIDVTTAWNDDLKMTAYDASFRRFPQTWAHITDRIAPVIAKELNEDYDAASSNKSALLARKAATEICPTAMRHCVGENQQYESYDQCYTFLTEERRWGEVYEGGLDTTWCRYVHRNMVPFRPDVHCAHIGPSGGDMCVERDLFETTRAFPFPQTFVAPNATWNNRDMRGLTDRSISELAKAKLTLVFPTTVAFFSVPTFVFFVLLYLSAKATEKGLTRFSKEYRRLSPANQRNTVTYLLNTVFTTIALILQLIAAPVFARSFSYLAIQSITLTAAIISALYIFEMVYRESMRPSLLAHHFCTLLAITSLFVTMEQTYHPAIVTVGAIWLFQATTEQSVFIGLLMYRLGCGARNTRFVLRFAAVQSFLFKFASAIWLLVEHSLRLVQFHSDPRDVYFSVVVYLVGALLLATQVYGSWAVWAISLKLDKAVYCDAERPAEPAARPRTRCESEASACGGIPPSPALSNAPTLVDFPVQFGDGDDNGGAPSKHLKVPFSPV
;
A
#
# COMPACT_ATOMS: atom_id res chain seq x y z
N MET A 1 -30.81 19.21 5.16
CA MET A 1 -29.49 19.80 4.86
C MET A 1 -28.35 19.19 5.69
N ARG A 2 -28.42 19.13 7.03
CA ARG A 2 -27.37 18.49 7.87
C ARG A 2 -27.16 16.98 7.62
N GLN A 3 -28.23 16.19 7.44
CA GLN A 3 -28.11 14.77 7.12
C GLN A 3 -27.47 14.52 5.74
N SER A 4 -27.80 15.37 4.76
CA SER A 4 -27.28 15.27 3.39
C SER A 4 -25.78 15.51 3.31
N VAL A 5 -25.24 16.41 4.15
CA VAL A 5 -23.79 16.70 4.21
C VAL A 5 -23.03 15.56 4.89
N VAL A 6 -23.60 14.95 5.93
CA VAL A 6 -22.99 13.79 6.62
C VAL A 6 -22.99 12.55 5.71
N LEU A 7 -24.07 12.32 4.97
CA LEU A 7 -24.15 11.23 3.97
C LEU A 7 -23.18 11.46 2.80
N ALA A 8 -23.00 12.70 2.33
CA ALA A 8 -22.05 13.03 1.27
C ALA A 8 -20.58 12.85 1.71
N LEU A 9 -20.24 13.22 2.95
CA LEU A 9 -18.92 13.00 3.53
C LEU A 9 -18.62 11.51 3.78
N ALA A 10 -19.61 10.74 4.25
CA ALA A 10 -19.49 9.29 4.38
C ALA A 10 -19.35 8.60 3.01
N ALA A 11 -20.12 9.03 2.01
CA ALA A 11 -20.00 8.52 0.64
C ALA A 11 -18.63 8.85 0.02
N ALA A 12 -18.09 10.06 0.27
CA ALA A 12 -16.76 10.47 -0.21
C ALA A 12 -15.62 9.65 0.44
N LEU A 13 -15.74 9.32 1.73
CA LEU A 13 -14.80 8.45 2.45
C LEU A 13 -14.88 6.98 1.99
N ILE A 14 -16.07 6.52 1.57
CA ILE A 14 -16.27 5.16 1.04
C ILE A 14 -15.79 5.09 -0.42
N SER A 15 -15.97 6.12 -1.23
CA SER A 15 -15.54 6.14 -2.64
C SER A 15 -14.02 6.20 -2.82
N GLY A 16 -13.27 6.77 -1.86
CA GLY A 16 -11.80 6.76 -1.90
C GLY A 16 -11.19 5.38 -1.64
N ALA A 17 -11.90 4.51 -0.91
CA ALA A 17 -11.51 3.11 -0.72
C ALA A 17 -11.88 2.22 -1.93
N ALA A 18 -12.79 2.68 -2.79
CA ALA A 18 -13.32 1.93 -3.93
C ALA A 18 -12.42 1.94 -5.19
N ALA A 19 -11.30 2.67 -5.18
CA ALA A 19 -10.37 2.74 -6.31
C ALA A 19 -9.18 1.77 -6.22
N ILE A 20 -9.07 1.00 -5.13
CA ILE A 20 -7.96 0.05 -4.94
C ILE A 20 -8.46 -1.35 -5.28
N ARG A 21 -7.97 -1.88 -6.40
CA ARG A 21 -8.22 -3.26 -6.80
C ARG A 21 -7.70 -4.20 -5.73
N GLN A 22 -8.59 -5.02 -5.18
CA GLN A 22 -8.25 -5.99 -4.16
C GLN A 22 -7.51 -7.17 -4.79
N PRO A 23 -6.61 -7.87 -4.06
CA PRO A 23 -5.90 -9.04 -4.58
C PRO A 23 -6.82 -10.10 -5.20
N TYR A 24 -8.06 -10.24 -4.72
CA TYR A 24 -9.01 -11.21 -5.31
C TYR A 24 -9.43 -10.84 -6.73
N GLU A 25 -9.46 -9.55 -7.10
CA GLU A 25 -9.85 -9.11 -8.45
C GLU A 25 -8.78 -9.52 -9.49
N TYR A 26 -7.50 -9.53 -9.10
CA TYR A 26 -6.41 -10.06 -9.92
C TYR A 26 -6.50 -11.58 -10.09
N LEU A 27 -6.96 -12.29 -9.06
CA LEU A 27 -7.21 -13.72 -9.15
C LEU A 27 -8.36 -14.01 -10.11
N GLU A 28 -9.47 -13.27 -10.04
CA GLU A 28 -10.59 -13.40 -10.99
C GLU A 28 -10.14 -13.11 -12.43
N ALA A 29 -9.35 -12.05 -12.64
CA ALA A 29 -8.78 -11.73 -13.94
C ALA A 29 -7.87 -12.86 -14.48
N LEU A 30 -7.02 -13.44 -13.61
CA LEU A 30 -6.18 -14.58 -13.96
C LEU A 30 -7.03 -15.81 -14.33
N THR A 31 -8.07 -16.12 -13.56
CA THR A 31 -8.96 -17.26 -13.86
C THR A 31 -9.63 -17.09 -15.23
N ARG A 32 -10.16 -15.90 -15.54
CA ARG A 32 -10.75 -15.60 -16.86
C ARG A 32 -9.72 -15.76 -17.99
N PHE A 33 -8.48 -15.33 -17.77
CA PHE A 33 -7.40 -15.55 -18.73
C PHE A 33 -7.11 -17.04 -18.94
N GLN A 34 -7.08 -17.85 -17.88
CA GLN A 34 -6.85 -19.29 -17.97
C GLN A 34 -7.97 -20.03 -18.71
N GLU A 35 -9.23 -19.66 -18.45
CA GLU A 35 -10.39 -20.21 -19.15
C GLU A 35 -10.30 -19.91 -20.65
N ALA A 36 -10.01 -18.66 -21.02
CA ALA A 36 -9.79 -18.26 -22.40
C ALA A 36 -8.59 -18.98 -23.05
N PHE A 37 -7.54 -19.25 -22.28
CA PHE A 37 -6.34 -19.96 -22.78
C PHE A 37 -6.62 -21.44 -23.09
N LEU A 38 -7.45 -22.10 -22.28
CA LEU A 38 -7.86 -23.49 -22.50
C LEU A 38 -8.92 -23.65 -23.59
N ASP A 39 -9.74 -22.61 -23.81
CA ASP A 39 -10.74 -22.52 -24.88
C ASP A 39 -10.57 -21.26 -25.74
N PRO A 40 -9.56 -21.24 -26.64
CA PRO A 40 -9.15 -20.03 -27.35
C PRO A 40 -10.10 -19.59 -28.48
N GLN A 41 -11.10 -20.39 -28.83
CA GLN A 41 -11.86 -20.19 -30.08
C GLN A 41 -12.52 -18.81 -30.16
N THR A 42 -13.19 -18.38 -29.09
CA THR A 42 -13.87 -17.07 -29.04
C THR A 42 -12.89 -15.90 -29.12
N VAL A 43 -11.72 -16.04 -28.49
CA VAL A 43 -10.67 -14.99 -28.54
C VAL A 43 -10.09 -14.89 -29.94
N MET A 44 -9.82 -16.02 -30.58
CA MET A 44 -9.26 -16.07 -31.93
C MET A 44 -10.23 -15.54 -33.00
N GLU A 45 -11.52 -15.86 -32.90
CA GLU A 45 -12.54 -15.34 -33.83
C GLU A 45 -12.72 -13.83 -33.71
N ASN A 46 -12.63 -13.27 -32.50
CA ASN A 46 -12.76 -11.84 -32.26
C ASN A 46 -11.46 -11.04 -32.45
N GLY A 47 -10.30 -11.71 -32.39
CA GLY A 47 -8.99 -11.06 -32.38
C GLY A 47 -8.77 -10.14 -31.16
N HIS A 48 -9.53 -10.36 -30.07
CA HIS A 48 -9.54 -9.47 -28.92
C HIS A 48 -9.80 -10.24 -27.61
N LEU A 49 -9.11 -9.82 -26.55
CA LEU A 49 -9.37 -10.20 -25.17
C LEU A 49 -9.31 -8.93 -24.31
N ASP A 50 -10.40 -8.63 -23.60
CA ASP A 50 -10.57 -7.41 -22.80
C ASP A 50 -9.57 -7.28 -21.64
N LEU A 51 -8.97 -8.40 -21.24
CA LEU A 51 -7.93 -8.50 -20.22
C LEU A 51 -6.54 -8.10 -20.73
N LEU A 52 -6.33 -7.87 -22.03
CA LEU A 52 -5.03 -7.51 -22.57
C LEU A 52 -4.99 -6.01 -22.90
N ALA A 53 -3.92 -5.33 -22.47
CA ALA A 53 -3.68 -3.96 -22.87
C ALA A 53 -3.18 -3.92 -24.34
N ASP A 54 -3.59 -2.91 -25.10
CA ASP A 54 -3.26 -2.81 -26.53
C ASP A 54 -1.74 -2.81 -26.79
N ASP A 55 -0.98 -2.20 -25.86
CA ASP A 55 0.47 -2.05 -25.88
C ASP A 55 1.21 -3.14 -25.06
N MET A 56 0.55 -4.26 -24.76
CA MET A 56 1.16 -5.29 -23.93
C MET A 56 2.44 -5.89 -24.53
N VAL A 57 3.36 -6.30 -23.65
CA VAL A 57 4.60 -7.00 -24.04
C VAL A 57 4.68 -8.36 -23.35
N GLY A 58 4.69 -9.42 -24.15
CA GLY A 58 4.88 -10.78 -23.68
C GLY A 58 6.27 -11.30 -23.98
N ARG A 59 6.82 -12.14 -23.11
CA ARG A 59 8.06 -12.88 -23.38
C ARG A 59 7.92 -14.32 -22.94
N VAL A 60 8.45 -15.23 -23.74
CA VAL A 60 8.54 -16.65 -23.41
C VAL A 60 9.97 -17.15 -23.65
N ASP A 61 10.59 -17.71 -22.61
CA ASP A 61 12.01 -18.09 -22.59
C ASP A 61 12.48 -18.96 -23.76
N VAL A 62 11.65 -19.90 -24.23
CA VAL A 62 11.98 -20.83 -25.32
C VAL A 62 11.70 -20.26 -26.72
N THR A 63 11.08 -19.08 -26.82
CA THR A 63 10.79 -18.41 -28.09
C THR A 63 11.37 -17.00 -28.14
N THR A 64 10.55 -15.96 -28.00
CA THR A 64 10.93 -14.55 -28.17
C THR A 64 10.00 -13.62 -27.38
N THR A 65 10.11 -12.32 -27.68
CA THR A 65 9.26 -11.24 -27.20
C THR A 65 8.18 -10.91 -28.23
N PHE A 66 6.97 -10.63 -27.77
CA PHE A 66 5.80 -10.29 -28.58
C PHE A 66 5.29 -8.92 -28.14
N GLU A 67 5.21 -7.99 -29.09
CA GLU A 67 4.77 -6.61 -28.85
C GLU A 67 3.35 -6.40 -29.39
N SER A 68 2.48 -5.73 -28.63
CA SER A 68 1.05 -5.51 -28.88
C SER A 68 0.13 -6.67 -28.50
N ALA A 69 -1.13 -6.34 -28.19
CA ALA A 69 -2.18 -7.33 -27.92
C ALA A 69 -2.37 -8.31 -29.08
N SER A 70 -2.26 -7.85 -30.34
CA SER A 70 -2.54 -8.69 -31.52
C SER A 70 -1.56 -9.86 -31.65
N LEU A 71 -0.25 -9.60 -31.58
CA LEU A 71 0.78 -10.64 -31.65
C LEU A 71 0.71 -11.59 -30.44
N ASN A 72 0.43 -11.05 -29.26
CA ASN A 72 0.27 -11.87 -28.05
C ASN A 72 -0.97 -12.77 -28.14
N ILE A 73 -2.07 -12.30 -28.73
CA ILE A 73 -3.27 -13.11 -28.94
C ILE A 73 -2.97 -14.27 -29.90
N GLU A 74 -2.34 -13.99 -31.03
CA GLU A 74 -1.97 -15.01 -32.02
C GLU A 74 -1.05 -16.06 -31.43
N TYR A 75 -0.05 -15.62 -30.65
CA TYR A 75 0.89 -16.52 -30.01
C TYR A 75 0.24 -17.35 -28.90
N LEU A 76 -0.45 -16.74 -27.95
CA LEU A 76 -1.02 -17.43 -26.79
C LEU A 76 -2.19 -18.34 -27.16
N PHE A 77 -3.09 -17.87 -28.02
CA PHE A 77 -4.35 -18.56 -28.32
C PHE A 77 -4.31 -19.24 -29.70
N GLY A 78 -3.59 -18.68 -30.67
CA GLY A 78 -3.52 -19.19 -32.04
C GLY A 78 -2.54 -20.34 -32.23
N LEU A 79 -1.46 -20.41 -31.44
CA LEU A 79 -0.45 -21.47 -31.51
C LEU A 79 -1.05 -22.89 -31.43
N PHE A 80 -2.13 -23.06 -30.66
CA PHE A 80 -2.76 -24.36 -30.41
C PHE A 80 -4.08 -24.57 -31.17
N GLY A 81 -4.63 -23.53 -31.80
CA GLY A 81 -6.01 -23.52 -32.31
C GLY A 81 -6.33 -24.64 -33.31
N ASN A 82 -5.38 -24.99 -34.18
CA ASN A 82 -5.58 -26.00 -35.22
C ASN A 82 -5.14 -27.43 -34.81
N ILE A 83 -4.56 -27.59 -33.62
CA ILE A 83 -3.99 -28.88 -33.19
C ILE A 83 -5.09 -29.85 -32.73
N ARG A 84 -6.14 -29.33 -32.06
CA ARG A 84 -7.22 -30.15 -31.49
C ARG A 84 -7.96 -30.99 -32.53
N ASN A 85 -8.06 -30.48 -33.76
CA ASN A 85 -8.80 -31.11 -34.86
C ASN A 85 -7.89 -31.71 -35.94
N ALA A 86 -6.57 -31.79 -35.69
CA ALA A 86 -5.63 -32.31 -36.66
C ALA A 86 -5.79 -33.83 -36.86
N SER A 87 -5.84 -34.27 -38.13
CA SER A 87 -5.88 -35.69 -38.49
C SER A 87 -4.49 -36.36 -38.49
N SER A 88 -3.43 -35.57 -38.29
CA SER A 88 -2.04 -36.02 -38.24
C SER A 88 -1.39 -35.60 -36.93
N THR A 89 -0.34 -36.33 -36.52
CA THR A 89 0.35 -36.08 -35.26
C THR A 89 1.03 -34.71 -35.30
N SER A 90 0.59 -33.81 -34.42
CA SER A 90 1.27 -32.53 -34.20
C SER A 90 2.52 -32.74 -33.35
N ILE A 91 3.59 -32.01 -33.67
CA ILE A 91 4.81 -31.96 -32.87
C ILE A 91 4.57 -31.18 -31.56
N LEU A 92 3.59 -30.26 -31.58
CA LEU A 92 3.10 -29.55 -30.40
C LEU A 92 1.82 -30.22 -29.87
N GLY A 93 1.73 -30.40 -28.57
CA GLY A 93 0.49 -30.75 -27.89
C GLY A 93 -0.35 -29.50 -27.66
N PHE A 94 -1.65 -29.66 -27.43
CA PHE A 94 -2.51 -28.54 -27.04
C PHE A 94 -2.78 -28.55 -25.52
N PRO A 95 -2.93 -27.37 -24.88
CA PRO A 95 -3.30 -27.28 -23.48
C PRO A 95 -4.72 -27.83 -23.24
N ALA A 96 -4.84 -28.98 -22.58
CA ALA A 96 -6.14 -29.60 -22.27
C ALA A 96 -6.63 -29.23 -20.86
N ALA A 97 -5.71 -28.99 -19.94
CA ALA A 97 -6.01 -28.54 -18.58
C ALA A 97 -4.83 -27.75 -18.01
N GLN A 98 -5.10 -26.90 -17.02
CA GLN A 98 -4.06 -26.22 -16.26
C GLN A 98 -4.41 -26.24 -14.77
N THR A 99 -3.42 -26.51 -13.93
CA THR A 99 -3.54 -26.45 -12.46
C THR A 99 -2.49 -25.52 -11.89
N ILE A 100 -2.90 -24.45 -11.20
CA ILE A 100 -1.97 -23.58 -10.48
C ILE A 100 -1.43 -24.32 -9.24
N GLN A 101 -0.11 -24.42 -9.12
CA GLN A 101 0.58 -24.98 -7.95
C GLN A 101 0.97 -23.91 -6.93
N SER A 102 1.41 -22.76 -7.41
CA SER A 102 1.81 -21.63 -6.58
C SER A 102 1.27 -20.36 -7.19
N LEU A 103 0.77 -19.46 -6.34
CA LEU A 103 0.26 -18.15 -6.73
C LEU A 103 0.76 -17.11 -5.72
N ILE A 104 1.29 -16.01 -6.23
CA ILE A 104 1.63 -14.82 -5.45
C ILE A 104 0.92 -13.66 -6.13
N VAL A 105 0.00 -13.03 -5.40
CA VAL A 105 -0.67 -11.81 -5.83
C VAL A 105 -0.12 -10.67 -5.00
N GLU A 106 0.70 -9.85 -5.64
CA GLU A 106 1.20 -8.59 -5.07
C GLU A 106 0.88 -7.48 -6.07
N PRO A 107 -0.37 -6.96 -6.07
CA PRO A 107 -0.87 -6.05 -7.10
C PRO A 107 0.11 -4.94 -7.44
N PRO A 108 0.29 -4.57 -8.74
CA PRO A 108 -0.40 -5.15 -9.87
C PRO A 108 0.41 -6.29 -10.49
N LEU A 109 1.26 -6.98 -9.71
CA LEU A 109 1.98 -8.15 -10.17
C LEU A 109 1.31 -9.42 -9.70
N VAL A 110 1.24 -10.40 -10.60
CA VAL A 110 0.81 -11.75 -10.27
C VAL A 110 1.85 -12.72 -10.80
N TYR A 111 2.43 -13.49 -9.90
CA TYR A 111 3.23 -14.66 -10.24
C TYR A 111 2.38 -15.90 -10.06
N PHE A 112 2.39 -16.80 -11.04
CA PHE A 112 1.88 -18.15 -10.87
C PHE A 112 2.82 -19.19 -11.46
N SER A 113 2.90 -20.34 -10.80
CA SER A 113 3.50 -21.56 -11.34
C SER A 113 2.38 -22.56 -11.53
N GLY A 114 2.15 -23.03 -12.75
CA GLY A 114 1.10 -23.99 -13.08
C GLY A 114 1.63 -25.23 -13.80
N ILE A 115 0.95 -26.35 -13.65
CA ILE A 115 1.10 -27.52 -14.51
C ILE A 115 0.07 -27.40 -15.64
N MET A 116 0.55 -27.41 -16.87
CA MET A 116 -0.24 -27.49 -18.09
C MET A 116 -0.20 -28.93 -18.61
N GLU A 117 -1.36 -29.54 -18.79
CA GLU A 117 -1.49 -30.88 -19.37
C GLU A 117 -1.58 -30.75 -20.89
N LEU A 118 -0.48 -31.09 -21.58
CA LEU A 118 -0.41 -31.09 -23.04
C LEU A 118 -0.99 -32.40 -23.57
N GLU A 119 -2.06 -32.33 -24.35
CA GLU A 119 -2.71 -33.49 -24.94
C GLU A 119 -2.27 -33.73 -26.39
N TYR A 120 -1.99 -35.01 -26.69
CA TYR A 120 -1.65 -35.50 -28.04
C TYR A 120 -2.67 -36.57 -28.46
N PRO A 121 -3.75 -36.20 -29.17
CA PRO A 121 -4.85 -37.10 -29.51
C PRO A 121 -4.40 -38.33 -30.31
N THR A 122 -3.44 -38.18 -31.21
CA THR A 122 -2.99 -39.25 -32.12
C THR A 122 -2.29 -40.40 -31.40
N ILE A 123 -1.76 -40.16 -30.20
CA ILE A 123 -1.16 -41.19 -29.35
C ILE A 123 -1.96 -41.46 -28.08
N GLY A 124 -3.03 -40.70 -27.82
CA GLY A 124 -3.90 -40.88 -26.65
C GLY A 124 -3.21 -40.60 -25.32
N GLU A 125 -2.19 -39.73 -25.31
CA GLU A 125 -1.38 -39.42 -24.12
C GLU A 125 -1.45 -37.94 -23.74
N ARG A 126 -1.22 -37.67 -22.46
CA ARG A 126 -1.08 -36.33 -21.88
C ARG A 126 0.25 -36.21 -21.16
N PHE A 127 0.90 -35.06 -21.32
CA PHE A 127 2.19 -34.78 -20.70
C PHE A 127 2.10 -33.53 -19.83
N PRO A 128 2.53 -33.60 -18.56
CA PRO A 128 2.56 -32.44 -17.68
C PRO A 128 3.76 -31.55 -18.04
N LEU A 129 3.50 -30.27 -18.26
CA LEU A 129 4.52 -29.24 -18.45
C LEU A 129 4.33 -28.12 -17.41
N GLN A 130 5.34 -27.90 -16.58
CA GLN A 130 5.29 -26.81 -15.60
C GLN A 130 5.74 -25.50 -16.23
N ILE A 131 4.92 -24.45 -16.06
CA ILE A 131 5.18 -23.09 -16.53
C ILE A 131 5.15 -22.12 -15.34
N ASP A 132 6.16 -21.26 -15.26
CA ASP A 132 6.20 -20.13 -14.35
C ASP A 132 5.91 -18.87 -15.14
N VAL A 133 4.97 -18.04 -14.67
CA VAL A 133 4.59 -16.81 -15.36
C VAL A 133 4.51 -15.69 -14.35
N THR A 134 5.20 -14.59 -14.64
CA THR A 134 4.99 -13.31 -13.97
C THR A 134 4.20 -12.42 -14.90
N THR A 135 3.12 -11.83 -14.40
CA THR A 135 2.27 -10.90 -15.15
C THR A 135 2.22 -9.56 -14.43
N ALA A 136 2.12 -8.48 -15.21
CA ALA A 136 1.89 -7.13 -14.71
C ALA A 136 0.62 -6.56 -15.33
N TRP A 137 -0.09 -5.75 -14.54
CA TRP A 137 -1.42 -5.25 -14.87
C TRP A 137 -1.49 -3.73 -14.65
N ASN A 138 -2.42 -3.05 -15.30
CA ASN A 138 -2.72 -1.64 -15.05
C ASN A 138 -3.93 -1.46 -14.11
N ASP A 139 -4.27 -0.20 -13.83
CA ASP A 139 -5.38 0.15 -12.93
C ASP A 139 -6.77 -0.29 -13.46
N ASP A 140 -6.88 -0.49 -14.78
CA ASP A 140 -8.06 -1.03 -15.46
C ASP A 140 -8.16 -2.57 -15.41
N LEU A 141 -7.24 -3.24 -14.70
CA LEU A 141 -7.09 -4.70 -14.68
C LEU A 141 -6.85 -5.31 -16.07
N LYS A 142 -6.11 -4.60 -16.93
CA LYS A 142 -5.56 -5.15 -18.16
C LYS A 142 -4.11 -5.54 -17.96
N MET A 143 -3.75 -6.72 -18.43
CA MET A 143 -2.39 -7.24 -18.46
C MET A 143 -1.57 -6.41 -19.45
N THR A 144 -0.54 -5.75 -18.94
CA THR A 144 0.41 -4.94 -19.73
C THR A 144 1.68 -5.72 -20.05
N ALA A 145 1.99 -6.76 -19.29
CA ALA A 145 3.15 -7.60 -19.56
C ALA A 145 3.02 -9.01 -18.99
N TYR A 146 3.69 -9.96 -19.64
CA TYR A 146 3.98 -11.27 -19.04
C TYR A 146 5.39 -11.77 -19.39
N ASP A 147 5.99 -12.53 -18.48
CA ASP A 147 7.26 -13.21 -18.67
C ASP A 147 7.10 -14.66 -18.22
N ALA A 148 7.19 -15.58 -19.18
CA ALA A 148 6.92 -16.98 -18.98
C ALA A 148 8.18 -17.83 -19.19
N SER A 149 8.36 -18.84 -18.33
CA SER A 149 9.43 -19.82 -18.44
C SER A 149 8.93 -21.24 -18.24
N PHE A 150 9.41 -22.15 -19.08
CA PHE A 150 9.08 -23.56 -18.99
C PHE A 150 10.10 -24.33 -18.15
N ARG A 151 9.65 -24.93 -17.04
CA ARG A 151 10.54 -25.72 -16.19
C ARG A 151 10.83 -27.08 -16.80
N ARG A 152 12.12 -27.43 -16.89
CA ARG A 152 12.59 -28.74 -17.39
C ARG A 152 12.06 -29.06 -18.79
N PHE A 153 11.94 -28.03 -19.63
CA PHE A 153 11.40 -28.19 -20.98
C PHE A 153 12.21 -29.16 -21.84
N PRO A 154 13.57 -29.13 -21.86
CA PRO A 154 14.36 -30.11 -22.62
C PRO A 154 14.09 -31.57 -22.23
N GLN A 155 13.93 -31.86 -20.93
CA GLN A 155 13.63 -33.22 -20.46
C GLN A 155 12.22 -33.66 -20.85
N THR A 156 11.25 -32.76 -20.69
CA THR A 156 9.84 -33.02 -21.08
C THR A 156 9.75 -33.25 -22.59
N TRP A 157 10.45 -32.44 -23.37
CA TRP A 157 10.49 -32.52 -24.82
C TRP A 157 11.11 -33.83 -25.33
N ALA A 158 12.22 -34.26 -24.74
CA ALA A 158 12.84 -35.54 -25.09
C ALA A 158 11.85 -36.70 -24.88
N HIS A 159 11.12 -36.68 -23.75
CA HIS A 159 10.12 -37.71 -23.45
C HIS A 159 8.95 -37.68 -24.44
N ILE A 160 8.41 -36.50 -24.75
CA ILE A 160 7.35 -36.34 -25.76
C ILE A 160 7.82 -36.86 -27.11
N THR A 161 9.01 -36.45 -27.55
CA THR A 161 9.59 -36.81 -28.85
C THR A 161 9.72 -38.34 -29.00
N ASP A 162 10.12 -39.05 -27.93
CA ASP A 162 10.20 -40.51 -27.93
C ASP A 162 8.85 -41.19 -28.20
N ARG A 163 7.75 -40.55 -27.80
CA ARG A 163 6.38 -41.08 -27.95
C ARG A 163 5.77 -40.74 -29.30
N ILE A 164 6.01 -39.53 -29.82
CA ILE A 164 5.46 -39.11 -31.11
C ILE A 164 6.27 -39.58 -32.32
N ALA A 165 7.59 -39.77 -32.18
CA ALA A 165 8.47 -40.12 -33.31
C ALA A 165 8.07 -41.42 -34.05
N PRO A 166 7.72 -42.54 -33.38
CA PRO A 166 7.27 -43.75 -34.08
C PRO A 166 6.00 -43.53 -34.92
N VAL A 167 5.08 -42.70 -34.42
CA VAL A 167 3.81 -42.40 -35.10
C VAL A 167 4.04 -41.46 -36.27
N ILE A 168 4.89 -40.46 -36.10
CA ILE A 168 5.33 -39.56 -37.18
C ILE A 168 6.02 -40.34 -38.30
N ALA A 169 6.94 -41.26 -37.97
CA ALA A 169 7.61 -42.08 -38.99
C ALA A 169 6.61 -42.93 -39.78
N LYS A 170 5.62 -43.52 -39.09
CA LYS A 170 4.54 -44.25 -39.76
C LYS A 170 3.70 -43.34 -40.67
N GLU A 171 3.38 -42.12 -40.25
CA GLU A 171 2.66 -41.14 -41.08
C GLU A 171 3.46 -40.72 -42.31
N LEU A 172 4.79 -40.65 -42.20
CA LEU A 172 5.70 -40.33 -43.30
C LEU A 172 6.09 -41.55 -44.15
N ASN A 173 5.59 -42.75 -43.81
CA ASN A 173 5.95 -44.01 -44.46
C ASN A 173 7.47 -44.29 -44.43
N GLU A 174 8.09 -44.08 -43.26
CA GLU A 174 9.50 -44.30 -42.98
C GLU A 174 9.69 -45.39 -41.91
N ASP A 175 10.79 -46.15 -42.01
CA ASP A 175 11.20 -47.10 -40.97
C ASP A 175 11.73 -46.33 -39.74
N TYR A 176 11.35 -46.79 -38.55
CA TYR A 176 11.79 -46.18 -37.28
C TYR A 176 12.39 -47.22 -36.33
N ASP A 177 13.63 -46.99 -35.96
CA ASP A 177 14.35 -47.67 -34.89
C ASP A 177 14.73 -46.66 -33.79
N ALA A 178 14.31 -46.93 -32.55
CA ALA A 178 14.48 -45.99 -31.44
C ALA A 178 15.95 -45.72 -31.05
N ALA A 179 16.88 -46.62 -31.39
CA ALA A 179 18.30 -46.52 -31.01
C ALA A 179 19.14 -45.79 -32.07
N SER A 180 18.73 -45.83 -33.35
CA SER A 180 19.55 -45.37 -34.47
C SER A 180 18.90 -44.28 -35.33
N SER A 181 17.58 -44.07 -35.24
CA SER A 181 16.90 -43.07 -36.05
C SER A 181 17.24 -41.65 -35.63
N ASN A 182 17.53 -40.78 -36.60
CA ASN A 182 17.73 -39.36 -36.36
C ASN A 182 16.39 -38.65 -36.17
N LYS A 183 15.98 -38.50 -34.90
CA LYS A 183 14.71 -37.85 -34.51
C LYS A 183 14.60 -36.41 -35.02
N SER A 184 15.67 -35.63 -34.98
CA SER A 184 15.65 -34.24 -35.46
C SER A 184 15.37 -34.16 -36.96
N ALA A 185 15.96 -35.05 -37.75
CA ALA A 185 15.68 -35.11 -39.19
C ALA A 185 14.23 -35.56 -39.48
N LEU A 186 13.72 -36.51 -38.69
CA LEU A 186 12.32 -36.95 -38.79
C LEU A 186 11.34 -35.82 -38.45
N LEU A 187 11.60 -35.07 -37.37
CA LEU A 187 10.79 -33.91 -36.97
C LEU A 187 10.86 -32.79 -38.01
N ALA A 188 12.03 -32.53 -38.60
CA ALA A 188 12.17 -31.53 -39.67
C ALA A 188 11.34 -31.89 -40.91
N ARG A 189 11.37 -33.16 -41.34
CA ARG A 189 10.51 -33.65 -42.44
C ARG A 189 9.04 -33.52 -42.08
N LYS A 190 8.64 -33.92 -40.88
CA LYS A 190 7.27 -33.75 -40.40
C LYS A 190 6.85 -32.28 -40.43
N ALA A 191 7.67 -31.38 -39.91
CA ALA A 191 7.39 -29.95 -39.96
C ALA A 191 7.26 -29.44 -41.39
N ALA A 192 8.15 -29.84 -42.31
CA ALA A 192 8.08 -29.46 -43.72
C ALA A 192 6.78 -29.93 -44.39
N THR A 193 6.32 -31.16 -44.12
CA THR A 193 5.05 -31.67 -44.65
C THR A 193 3.83 -30.88 -44.21
N GLU A 194 3.94 -30.07 -43.15
CA GLU A 194 2.83 -29.26 -42.65
C GLU A 194 3.01 -27.76 -42.89
N ILE A 195 4.25 -27.25 -42.86
CA ILE A 195 4.58 -25.85 -43.17
C ILE A 195 4.39 -25.60 -44.67
N CYS A 196 4.91 -26.45 -45.55
CA CYS A 196 4.90 -26.18 -46.99
C CYS A 196 3.49 -26.09 -47.58
N PRO A 197 2.53 -26.98 -47.26
CA PRO A 197 1.14 -26.80 -47.70
C PRO A 197 0.50 -25.52 -47.14
N THR A 198 0.84 -25.14 -45.91
CA THR A 198 0.36 -23.89 -45.29
C THR A 198 0.88 -22.66 -46.04
N ALA A 199 2.18 -22.64 -46.35
CA ALA A 199 2.81 -21.59 -47.15
C ALA A 199 2.17 -21.51 -48.55
N MET A 200 2.04 -22.63 -49.26
CA MET A 200 1.46 -22.65 -50.60
C MET A 200 -0.01 -22.19 -50.64
N ARG A 201 -0.76 -22.41 -49.54
CA ARG A 201 -2.17 -22.04 -49.47
C ARG A 201 -2.40 -20.59 -49.06
N HIS A 202 -1.62 -20.09 -48.11
CA HIS A 202 -1.90 -18.80 -47.44
C HIS A 202 -0.88 -17.71 -47.78
N CYS A 203 0.35 -18.08 -48.15
CA CYS A 203 1.43 -17.17 -48.46
C CYS A 203 1.56 -17.01 -49.98
N VAL A 204 0.65 -16.21 -50.55
CA VAL A 204 0.55 -15.95 -51.99
C VAL A 204 0.66 -14.46 -52.29
N GLY A 205 0.89 -14.09 -53.55
CA GLY A 205 1.03 -12.69 -53.96
C GLY A 205 2.24 -12.04 -53.27
N GLU A 206 2.04 -10.87 -52.66
CA GLU A 206 3.11 -10.14 -51.94
C GLU A 206 3.64 -10.91 -50.73
N ASN A 207 2.86 -11.86 -50.19
CA ASN A 207 3.26 -12.68 -49.05
C ASN A 207 3.96 -13.99 -49.46
N GLN A 208 4.21 -14.22 -50.76
CA GLN A 208 4.83 -15.46 -51.24
C GLN A 208 6.24 -15.65 -50.67
N GLN A 209 6.46 -16.81 -50.03
CA GLN A 209 7.74 -17.14 -49.38
C GLN A 209 8.59 -18.15 -50.16
N TYR A 210 7.93 -18.99 -50.97
CA TYR A 210 8.56 -20.05 -51.74
C TYR A 210 7.94 -20.10 -53.14
N GLU A 211 8.75 -20.41 -54.14
CA GLU A 211 8.34 -20.61 -55.53
C GLU A 211 7.56 -21.92 -55.70
N SER A 212 7.91 -22.95 -54.92
CA SER A 212 7.29 -24.27 -54.99
C SER A 212 7.32 -25.03 -53.67
N TYR A 213 6.52 -26.10 -53.60
CA TYR A 213 6.55 -27.04 -52.47
C TYR A 213 7.93 -27.65 -52.27
N ASP A 214 8.59 -28.08 -53.35
CA ASP A 214 9.90 -28.74 -53.27
C ASP A 214 10.97 -27.79 -52.73
N GLN A 215 10.96 -26.52 -53.16
CA GLN A 215 11.87 -25.51 -52.61
C GLN A 215 11.65 -25.32 -51.10
N CYS A 216 10.39 -25.21 -50.67
CA CYS A 216 10.06 -25.12 -49.26
C CYS A 216 10.55 -26.35 -48.47
N TYR A 217 10.30 -27.54 -49.02
CA TYR A 217 10.65 -28.80 -48.37
C TYR A 217 12.16 -28.92 -48.19
N THR A 218 12.94 -28.76 -49.27
CA THR A 218 14.41 -28.75 -49.24
C THR A 218 14.95 -27.71 -48.27
N PHE A 219 14.41 -26.49 -48.29
CA PHE A 219 14.86 -25.44 -47.37
C PHE A 219 14.69 -25.86 -45.90
N LEU A 220 13.53 -26.41 -45.53
CA LEU A 220 13.21 -26.77 -44.15
C LEU A 220 13.90 -28.07 -43.67
N THR A 221 14.29 -28.97 -44.58
CA THR A 221 14.89 -30.26 -44.23
C THR A 221 16.40 -30.33 -44.44
N GLU A 222 16.96 -29.51 -45.33
CA GLU A 222 18.37 -29.57 -45.73
C GLU A 222 19.12 -28.27 -45.48
N GLU A 223 18.52 -27.11 -45.76
CA GLU A 223 19.19 -25.81 -45.62
C GLU A 223 19.02 -25.17 -44.23
N ARG A 224 18.03 -25.65 -43.47
CA ARG A 224 17.78 -25.21 -42.09
C ARG A 224 17.82 -26.39 -41.12
N ARG A 225 18.53 -26.16 -40.02
CA ARG A 225 18.59 -27.09 -38.91
C ARG A 225 17.25 -27.14 -38.20
N TRP A 226 16.91 -28.32 -37.64
CA TRP A 226 15.73 -28.50 -36.81
C TRP A 226 15.68 -27.50 -35.65
N GLY A 227 16.79 -27.34 -34.91
CA GLY A 227 16.85 -26.53 -33.70
C GLY A 227 16.73 -27.37 -32.43
N GLU A 228 17.37 -26.92 -31.37
CA GLU A 228 17.12 -27.37 -30.00
C GLU A 228 15.79 -26.79 -29.51
N VAL A 229 15.20 -27.42 -28.49
CA VAL A 229 13.83 -27.04 -28.08
C VAL A 229 13.72 -25.62 -27.52
N TYR A 230 14.80 -25.10 -26.95
CA TYR A 230 14.88 -23.72 -26.44
C TYR A 230 15.18 -22.68 -27.53
N GLU A 231 15.34 -23.11 -28.78
CA GLU A 231 15.64 -22.26 -29.93
C GLU A 231 14.38 -21.99 -30.78
N GLY A 232 13.21 -22.01 -30.15
CA GLY A 232 11.92 -21.75 -30.79
C GLY A 232 11.73 -20.30 -31.25
N GLY A 233 12.69 -19.41 -30.97
CA GLY A 233 12.79 -18.10 -31.58
C GLY A 233 13.96 -17.96 -32.57
N LEU A 234 14.89 -18.91 -32.67
CA LEU A 234 16.06 -18.73 -33.56
C LEU A 234 15.75 -19.09 -35.02
N ASP A 235 16.71 -18.89 -35.93
CA ASP A 235 16.58 -19.27 -37.35
C ASP A 235 16.62 -20.81 -37.53
N THR A 236 15.52 -21.46 -37.15
CA THR A 236 15.38 -22.91 -37.13
C THR A 236 14.07 -23.37 -37.78
N THR A 237 14.01 -24.63 -38.20
CA THR A 237 12.75 -25.25 -38.66
C THR A 237 11.75 -25.39 -37.50
N TRP A 238 12.23 -25.55 -36.27
CA TRP A 238 11.42 -25.56 -35.05
C TRP A 238 10.65 -24.25 -34.85
N CYS A 239 11.32 -23.09 -34.93
CA CYS A 239 10.66 -21.78 -34.86
C CYS A 239 9.58 -21.63 -35.93
N ARG A 240 9.88 -22.02 -37.17
CA ARG A 240 8.92 -21.97 -38.29
C ARG A 240 7.71 -22.86 -38.06
N TYR A 241 7.91 -24.01 -37.42
CA TYR A 241 6.82 -24.89 -37.03
C TYR A 241 5.90 -24.27 -35.99
N VAL A 242 6.46 -23.58 -34.98
CA VAL A 242 5.67 -22.80 -34.00
C VAL A 242 4.80 -21.76 -34.72
N HIS A 243 5.35 -21.07 -35.73
CA HIS A 243 4.60 -20.01 -36.42
C HIS A 243 3.54 -20.50 -37.41
N ARG A 244 3.61 -21.74 -37.90
CA ARG A 244 2.71 -22.25 -38.95
C ARG A 244 1.22 -22.11 -38.60
N ASN A 245 0.86 -22.31 -37.33
CA ASN A 245 -0.54 -22.35 -36.90
C ASN A 245 -1.17 -20.96 -36.90
N MET A 246 -0.36 -19.91 -36.86
CA MET A 246 -0.82 -18.52 -36.86
C MET A 246 -1.03 -17.96 -38.28
N VAL A 247 -0.41 -18.57 -39.30
CA VAL A 247 -0.48 -18.12 -40.71
C VAL A 247 -1.91 -17.98 -41.25
N PRO A 248 -2.86 -18.91 -41.01
CA PRO A 248 -4.21 -18.76 -41.52
C PRO A 248 -4.97 -17.53 -40.97
N PHE A 249 -4.57 -17.00 -39.82
CA PHE A 249 -5.23 -15.86 -39.17
C PHE A 249 -4.73 -14.52 -39.71
N ARG A 250 -3.40 -14.34 -39.80
CA ARG A 250 -2.75 -13.13 -40.34
C ARG A 250 -1.56 -13.46 -41.25
N PRO A 251 -1.83 -13.85 -42.52
CA PRO A 251 -0.77 -14.21 -43.47
C PRO A 251 0.23 -13.09 -43.74
N ASP A 252 -0.23 -11.83 -43.75
CA ASP A 252 0.58 -10.62 -43.96
C ASP A 252 1.67 -10.42 -42.90
N VAL A 253 1.48 -10.99 -41.71
CA VAL A 253 2.48 -10.99 -40.64
C VAL A 253 3.27 -12.30 -40.63
N HIS A 254 2.58 -13.44 -40.53
CA HIS A 254 3.24 -14.69 -40.21
C HIS A 254 3.87 -15.42 -41.39
N CYS A 255 3.56 -15.06 -42.64
CA CYS A 255 4.19 -15.72 -43.80
C CYS A 255 5.71 -15.55 -43.79
N ALA A 256 6.22 -14.34 -43.52
CA ALA A 256 7.66 -14.11 -43.42
C ALA A 256 8.33 -15.00 -42.36
N HIS A 257 7.63 -15.31 -41.27
CA HIS A 257 8.16 -16.10 -40.15
C HIS A 257 8.41 -17.54 -40.54
N ILE A 258 7.56 -18.12 -41.41
CA ILE A 258 7.73 -19.49 -41.90
C ILE A 258 8.57 -19.59 -43.18
N GLY A 259 8.98 -18.45 -43.73
CA GLY A 259 9.75 -18.36 -44.97
C GLY A 259 11.27 -18.32 -44.78
N PRO A 260 12.05 -18.15 -45.87
CA PRO A 260 13.50 -18.12 -45.81
C PRO A 260 14.09 -16.99 -44.97
N SER A 261 13.44 -15.82 -44.94
CA SER A 261 13.89 -14.67 -44.16
C SER A 261 13.70 -14.85 -42.65
N GLY A 262 12.70 -15.65 -42.25
CA GLY A 262 12.29 -15.78 -40.85
C GLY A 262 11.56 -14.55 -40.29
N GLY A 263 11.36 -13.51 -41.09
CA GLY A 263 10.80 -12.23 -40.65
C GLY A 263 11.61 -11.59 -39.52
N ASP A 264 10.92 -11.17 -38.46
CA ASP A 264 11.50 -10.69 -37.21
C ASP A 264 11.46 -11.74 -36.07
N MET A 265 10.77 -12.86 -36.31
CA MET A 265 10.55 -13.90 -35.31
C MET A 265 11.57 -15.04 -35.36
N CYS A 266 11.83 -15.62 -36.53
CA CYS A 266 12.70 -16.79 -36.70
C CYS A 266 14.06 -16.42 -37.28
N VAL A 267 14.81 -15.62 -36.52
CA VAL A 267 16.12 -15.08 -36.92
C VAL A 267 17.19 -15.41 -35.89
N GLU A 268 18.45 -15.44 -36.30
CA GLU A 268 19.57 -15.57 -35.37
C GLU A 268 19.62 -14.37 -34.43
N ARG A 269 19.90 -14.62 -33.14
CA ARG A 269 19.99 -13.58 -32.10
C ARG A 269 21.25 -13.77 -31.27
N ASP A 270 21.85 -12.64 -30.87
CA ASP A 270 22.99 -12.68 -29.94
C ASP A 270 22.50 -13.02 -28.52
N LEU A 271 23.14 -14.01 -27.91
CA LEU A 271 22.78 -14.48 -26.57
C LEU A 271 22.97 -13.37 -25.51
N PHE A 272 24.06 -12.61 -25.58
CA PHE A 272 24.35 -11.60 -24.55
C PHE A 272 23.42 -10.41 -24.66
N GLU A 273 23.10 -9.98 -25.88
CA GLU A 273 22.13 -8.93 -26.14
C GLU A 273 20.73 -9.35 -25.68
N THR A 274 20.27 -10.52 -26.11
CA THR A 274 18.94 -11.06 -25.75
C THR A 274 18.81 -11.27 -24.25
N THR A 275 19.86 -11.78 -23.58
CA THR A 275 19.86 -11.99 -22.12
C THR A 275 19.83 -10.67 -21.34
N ARG A 276 20.43 -9.60 -21.87
CA ARG A 276 20.46 -8.28 -21.21
C ARG A 276 19.24 -7.42 -21.53
N ALA A 277 18.50 -7.76 -22.59
CA ALA A 277 17.30 -7.04 -22.96
C ALA A 277 16.22 -7.19 -21.87
N PHE A 278 15.68 -6.05 -21.45
CA PHE A 278 14.49 -5.97 -20.60
C PHE A 278 13.39 -5.27 -21.41
N PRO A 279 12.53 -6.03 -22.12
CA PRO A 279 11.61 -5.46 -23.09
C PRO A 279 10.37 -4.83 -22.46
N PHE A 280 10.18 -4.97 -21.16
CA PHE A 280 8.95 -4.54 -20.49
C PHE A 280 8.99 -3.03 -20.17
N PRO A 281 7.85 -2.32 -20.30
CA PRO A 281 7.77 -0.90 -19.97
C PRO A 281 7.95 -0.63 -18.46
N GLN A 282 7.76 -1.66 -17.62
CA GLN A 282 7.93 -1.60 -16.17
C GLN A 282 8.68 -2.81 -15.64
N THR A 283 9.41 -2.64 -14.54
CA THR A 283 10.07 -3.75 -13.86
C THR A 283 9.03 -4.66 -13.19
N PHE A 284 9.27 -5.98 -13.14
CA PHE A 284 8.49 -6.90 -12.29
C PHE A 284 8.92 -6.82 -10.82
N VAL A 285 8.94 -5.59 -10.34
CA VAL A 285 9.11 -5.28 -8.94
C VAL A 285 7.74 -4.79 -8.49
N ALA A 286 7.10 -5.51 -7.56
CA ALA A 286 5.77 -5.15 -7.10
C ALA A 286 5.73 -3.67 -6.69
N PRO A 287 4.59 -2.96 -6.73
CA PRO A 287 4.50 -1.53 -6.43
C PRO A 287 4.72 -1.26 -4.97
N ASN A 288 4.79 -2.30 -4.14
CA ASN A 288 5.50 -2.23 -2.89
C ASN A 288 7.04 -2.08 -3.04
N ALA A 289 7.52 -1.73 -4.24
CA ALA A 289 8.87 -1.36 -4.64
C ALA A 289 8.94 -0.68 -6.05
N THR A 290 7.82 -0.27 -6.68
CA THR A 290 7.87 0.56 -7.90
C THR A 290 8.30 1.98 -7.55
N TRP A 291 9.56 2.24 -7.81
CA TRP A 291 10.17 3.56 -7.77
C TRP A 291 9.98 4.19 -9.14
N ASN A 292 9.03 5.12 -9.31
CA ASN A 292 9.05 5.88 -10.55
C ASN A 292 10.25 6.85 -10.51
N ASN A 293 10.90 7.06 -11.65
CA ASN A 293 12.10 7.92 -11.75
C ASN A 293 11.81 9.40 -11.40
N ARG A 294 10.54 9.81 -11.41
CA ARG A 294 10.10 11.18 -11.12
C ARG A 294 10.14 11.46 -9.62
N ASP A 295 9.63 10.55 -8.80
CA ASP A 295 9.47 10.70 -7.35
C ASP A 295 10.80 10.46 -6.61
N MET A 296 11.70 9.68 -7.21
CA MET A 296 13.04 9.41 -6.70
C MET A 296 14.09 10.40 -7.16
N ARG A 297 13.70 11.42 -7.95
CA ARG A 297 14.63 12.39 -8.51
C ARG A 297 15.38 13.14 -7.40
N GLY A 298 16.70 13.02 -7.43
CA GLY A 298 17.60 13.70 -6.49
C GLY A 298 17.83 12.95 -5.17
N LEU A 299 17.37 11.70 -5.04
CA LEU A 299 17.75 10.81 -3.94
C LEU A 299 19.01 10.02 -4.31
N THR A 300 19.76 9.61 -3.29
CA THR A 300 20.95 8.75 -3.46
C THR A 300 20.56 7.28 -3.52
N ASP A 301 21.30 6.44 -4.25
CA ASP A 301 21.05 4.98 -4.35
C ASP A 301 20.92 4.31 -2.98
N ARG A 302 21.71 4.75 -2.00
CA ARG A 302 21.61 4.31 -0.61
C ARG A 302 20.23 4.62 -0.02
N SER A 303 19.70 5.81 -0.24
CA SER A 303 18.37 6.19 0.23
C SER A 303 17.29 5.37 -0.46
N ILE A 304 17.42 5.10 -1.77
CA ILE A 304 16.50 4.23 -2.52
C ILE A 304 16.49 2.82 -1.91
N SER A 305 17.66 2.24 -1.66
CA SER A 305 17.80 0.92 -1.04
C SER A 305 17.24 0.87 0.38
N GLU A 306 17.52 1.87 1.21
CA GLU A 306 17.00 1.94 2.58
C GLU A 306 15.49 2.15 2.64
N LEU A 307 14.93 2.95 1.72
CA LEU A 307 13.49 3.06 1.57
C LEU A 307 12.87 1.74 1.13
N ALA A 308 13.52 1.01 0.21
CA ALA A 308 13.07 -0.31 -0.20
C ALA A 308 13.08 -1.30 0.98
N LYS A 309 14.09 -1.27 1.84
CA LYS A 309 14.12 -2.08 3.08
C LYS A 309 12.98 -1.71 4.04
N ALA A 310 12.75 -0.41 4.26
CA ALA A 310 11.65 0.05 5.11
C ALA A 310 10.28 -0.38 4.61
N LYS A 311 10.15 -0.49 3.29
CA LYS A 311 8.93 -0.88 2.58
C LYS A 311 8.70 -2.40 2.57
N LEU A 312 9.76 -3.17 2.34
CA LEU A 312 9.77 -4.64 2.45
C LEU A 312 9.64 -5.12 3.90
N THR A 313 9.76 -4.22 4.87
CA THR A 313 9.35 -4.49 6.25
C THR A 313 7.83 -4.46 6.28
N LEU A 314 7.21 -5.54 5.79
CA LEU A 314 5.79 -5.81 5.91
C LEU A 314 5.36 -5.57 7.37
N VAL A 315 4.66 -4.47 7.62
CA VAL A 315 3.75 -4.41 8.76
C VAL A 315 2.58 -5.28 8.35
N PHE A 316 2.69 -6.57 8.58
CA PHE A 316 1.59 -7.49 8.35
C PHE A 316 0.33 -7.00 9.08
N PRO A 317 -0.76 -6.69 8.36
CA PRO A 317 -2.07 -6.53 8.98
C PRO A 317 -2.57 -7.83 9.62
N THR A 318 -1.88 -8.94 9.39
CA THR A 318 -2.18 -10.26 9.96
C THR A 318 -1.74 -10.44 11.42
N THR A 319 -1.20 -9.41 12.09
CA THR A 319 -1.08 -9.41 13.57
C THR A 319 -2.36 -8.86 14.21
N VAL A 320 -3.44 -9.63 14.06
CA VAL A 320 -4.79 -9.46 14.63
C VAL A 320 -5.55 -8.21 14.14
N ALA A 321 -6.57 -8.49 13.34
CA ALA A 321 -7.45 -7.60 12.59
C ALA A 321 -8.32 -6.60 13.40
N PHE A 322 -7.88 -6.16 14.58
CA PHE A 322 -8.54 -5.08 15.33
C PHE A 322 -7.54 -4.07 15.95
N PHE A 323 -6.38 -4.52 16.46
CA PHE A 323 -5.36 -3.65 17.07
C PHE A 323 -3.97 -4.28 16.97
N SER A 324 -2.93 -3.49 16.66
CA SER A 324 -1.56 -4.00 16.70
C SER A 324 -1.15 -4.38 18.13
N VAL A 325 -0.50 -5.54 18.32
CA VAL A 325 0.01 -5.98 19.63
C VAL A 325 0.88 -4.91 20.32
N PRO A 326 1.79 -4.21 19.61
CA PRO A 326 2.54 -3.09 20.20
C PRO A 326 1.65 -1.95 20.72
N THR A 327 0.58 -1.60 19.99
CA THR A 327 -0.39 -0.57 20.42
C THR A 327 -1.06 -0.99 21.73
N PHE A 328 -1.50 -2.25 21.84
CA PHE A 328 -2.12 -2.76 23.07
C PHE A 328 -1.14 -2.73 24.26
N VAL A 329 0.08 -3.26 24.07
CA VAL A 329 1.13 -3.24 25.10
C VAL A 329 1.42 -1.81 25.54
N PHE A 330 1.47 -0.86 24.60
CA PHE A 330 1.71 0.54 24.92
C PHE A 330 0.57 1.16 25.74
N PHE A 331 -0.70 0.87 25.44
CA PHE A 331 -1.83 1.32 26.27
C PHE A 331 -1.77 0.75 27.69
N VAL A 332 -1.36 -0.52 27.85
CA VAL A 332 -1.12 -1.12 29.17
C VAL A 332 0.01 -0.38 29.91
N LEU A 333 1.11 -0.06 29.23
CA LEU A 333 2.22 0.71 29.79
C LEU A 333 1.80 2.12 30.22
N LEU A 334 0.98 2.81 29.42
CA LEU A 334 0.43 4.12 29.78
C LEU A 334 -0.46 4.03 31.02
N TYR A 335 -1.34 3.03 31.09
CA TYR A 335 -2.19 2.81 32.26
C TYR A 335 -1.38 2.53 33.54
N LEU A 336 -0.40 1.62 33.46
CA LEU A 336 0.48 1.31 34.59
C LEU A 336 1.30 2.53 35.01
N SER A 337 1.81 3.30 34.06
CA SER A 337 2.52 4.56 34.31
C SER A 337 1.62 5.58 35.01
N ALA A 338 0.37 5.73 34.56
CA ALA A 338 -0.60 6.61 35.19
C ALA A 338 -0.87 6.22 36.65
N LYS A 339 -1.02 4.91 36.92
CA LYS A 339 -1.22 4.41 38.30
C LYS A 339 0.02 4.58 39.18
N ALA A 340 1.22 4.37 38.63
CA ALA A 340 2.47 4.62 39.33
C ALA A 340 2.62 6.12 39.67
N THR A 341 2.33 7.01 38.71
CA THR A 341 2.34 8.46 38.91
C THR A 341 1.32 8.89 39.96
N GLU A 342 0.08 8.41 39.89
CA GLU A 342 -0.99 8.70 40.86
C GLU A 342 -0.56 8.31 42.28
N LYS A 343 -0.01 7.11 42.45
CA LYS A 343 0.50 6.61 43.74
C LYS A 343 1.69 7.45 44.24
N GLY A 344 2.62 7.78 43.34
CA GLY A 344 3.77 8.63 43.65
C GLY A 344 3.37 10.03 44.11
N LEU A 345 2.52 10.71 43.34
CA LEU A 345 2.02 12.05 43.68
C LEU A 345 1.21 12.04 44.98
N THR A 346 0.37 11.03 45.20
CA THR A 346 -0.38 10.88 46.46
C THR A 346 0.55 10.72 47.67
N ARG A 347 1.64 9.98 47.52
CA ARG A 347 2.62 9.75 48.59
C ARG A 347 3.46 10.99 48.88
N PHE A 348 3.92 11.68 47.85
CA PHE A 348 4.96 12.72 48.00
C PHE A 348 4.45 14.16 47.93
N SER A 349 3.26 14.41 47.37
CA SER A 349 2.71 15.77 47.24
C SER A 349 1.48 15.97 48.13
N LYS A 350 1.60 16.90 49.09
CA LYS A 350 0.45 17.35 49.91
C LYS A 350 -0.57 18.11 49.07
N GLU A 351 -0.12 18.93 48.14
CA GLU A 351 -1.01 19.72 47.28
C GLU A 351 -1.82 18.84 46.32
N TYR A 352 -1.21 17.78 45.77
CA TYR A 352 -1.93 16.83 44.92
C TYR A 352 -3.13 16.20 45.62
N ARG A 353 -2.97 15.80 46.90
CA ARG A 353 -4.07 15.22 47.70
C ARG A 353 -5.23 16.18 47.95
N ARG A 354 -5.00 17.49 47.87
CA ARG A 354 -6.02 18.53 48.02
C ARG A 354 -6.76 18.85 46.72
N LEU A 355 -6.23 18.41 45.57
CA LEU A 355 -6.88 18.61 44.28
C LEU A 355 -8.15 17.77 44.19
N SER A 356 -9.15 18.27 43.48
CA SER A 356 -10.33 17.49 43.10
C SER A 356 -9.93 16.27 42.24
N PRO A 357 -10.71 15.19 42.22
CA PRO A 357 -10.41 13.99 41.40
C PRO A 357 -10.10 14.31 39.92
N ALA A 358 -10.92 15.16 39.29
CA ALA A 358 -10.66 15.65 37.93
C ALA A 358 -9.28 16.32 37.79
N ASN A 359 -8.89 17.15 38.75
CA ASN A 359 -7.61 17.86 38.70
C ASN A 359 -6.43 16.96 39.07
N GLN A 360 -6.63 15.94 39.90
CA GLN A 360 -5.65 14.88 40.15
C GLN A 360 -5.33 14.14 38.85
N ARG A 361 -6.35 13.66 38.13
CA ARG A 361 -6.17 13.01 36.83
C ARG A 361 -5.50 13.90 35.80
N ASN A 362 -5.90 15.18 35.70
CA ASN A 362 -5.23 16.14 34.82
C ASN A 362 -3.74 16.32 35.16
N THR A 363 -3.40 16.30 36.45
CA THR A 363 -2.01 16.44 36.91
C THR A 363 -1.18 15.21 36.55
N VAL A 364 -1.77 14.01 36.67
CA VAL A 364 -1.17 12.76 36.20
C VAL A 364 -0.91 12.83 34.69
N THR A 365 -1.91 13.23 33.89
CA THR A 365 -1.73 13.34 32.43
C THR A 365 -0.67 14.36 32.03
N TYR A 366 -0.52 15.48 32.74
CA TYR A 366 0.58 16.43 32.45
C TYR A 366 1.95 15.80 32.64
N LEU A 367 2.15 14.99 33.68
CA LEU A 367 3.43 14.33 33.89
C LEU A 367 3.69 13.26 32.82
N LEU A 368 2.70 12.41 32.50
CA LEU A 368 2.84 11.41 31.45
C LEU A 368 3.11 12.07 30.09
N ASN A 369 2.34 13.08 29.72
CA ASN A 369 2.55 13.81 28.48
C ASN A 369 3.95 14.42 28.43
N THR A 370 4.45 15.01 29.52
CA THR A 370 5.83 15.53 29.58
C THR A 370 6.85 14.43 29.25
N VAL A 371 6.74 13.25 29.89
CA VAL A 371 7.70 12.15 29.70
C VAL A 371 7.62 11.57 28.30
N PHE A 372 6.43 11.14 27.87
CA PHE A 372 6.29 10.41 26.60
C PHE A 372 6.41 11.31 25.38
N THR A 373 5.99 12.58 25.44
CA THR A 373 6.27 13.53 24.33
C THR A 373 7.75 13.88 24.26
N THR A 374 8.51 13.84 25.36
CA THR A 374 9.99 13.97 25.33
C THR A 374 10.63 12.79 24.62
N ILE A 375 10.19 11.56 24.91
CA ILE A 375 10.66 10.36 24.21
C ILE A 375 10.35 10.47 22.71
N ALA A 376 9.11 10.87 22.37
CA ALA A 376 8.69 11.10 20.99
C ALA A 376 9.54 12.18 20.29
N LEU A 377 9.87 13.28 20.97
CA LEU A 377 10.76 14.31 20.43
C LEU A 377 12.17 13.79 20.15
N ILE A 378 12.75 12.98 21.05
CA ILE A 378 14.08 12.38 20.85
C ILE A 378 14.07 11.48 19.60
N LEU A 379 13.04 10.64 19.44
CA LEU A 379 12.89 9.77 18.27
C LEU A 379 12.75 10.59 16.97
N GLN A 380 11.96 11.66 17.01
CA GLN A 380 11.82 12.56 15.88
C GLN A 380 13.14 13.28 15.53
N LEU A 381 13.96 13.65 16.53
CA LEU A 381 15.28 14.23 16.31
C LEU A 381 16.29 13.22 15.75
N ILE A 382 16.23 11.94 16.15
CA ILE A 382 17.00 10.86 15.51
C ILE A 382 16.66 10.78 14.02
N ALA A 383 15.40 11.03 13.68
CA ALA A 383 14.92 11.04 12.31
C ALA A 383 15.17 12.36 11.55
N ALA A 384 15.81 13.37 12.15
CA ALA A 384 16.07 14.66 11.51
C ALA A 384 16.75 14.59 10.11
N PRO A 385 17.58 13.58 9.77
CA PRO A 385 18.11 13.44 8.41
C PRO A 385 17.05 13.39 7.29
N VAL A 386 15.79 13.03 7.58
CA VAL A 386 14.70 13.05 6.58
C VAL A 386 14.41 14.46 6.05
N PHE A 387 14.70 15.51 6.84
CA PHE A 387 14.56 16.90 6.41
C PHE A 387 15.58 17.28 5.34
N ALA A 388 16.73 16.59 5.32
CA ALA A 388 17.75 16.71 4.29
C ALA A 388 17.59 15.65 3.18
N ARG A 389 16.44 14.96 3.12
CA ARG A 389 16.15 13.89 2.15
C ARG A 389 17.08 12.68 2.24
N SER A 390 17.72 12.51 3.39
CA SER A 390 18.53 11.34 3.70
C SER A 390 17.66 10.34 4.45
N PHE A 391 17.06 9.42 3.70
CA PHE A 391 16.17 8.40 4.27
C PHE A 391 16.97 7.18 4.72
N SER A 392 16.68 6.71 5.93
CA SER A 392 17.21 5.46 6.49
C SER A 392 16.10 4.69 7.17
N TYR A 393 16.25 3.37 7.24
CA TYR A 393 15.28 2.52 7.96
C TYR A 393 15.04 3.01 9.39
N LEU A 394 16.12 3.35 10.11
CA LEU A 394 16.04 3.85 11.49
C LEU A 394 15.24 5.16 11.60
N ALA A 395 15.45 6.09 10.67
CA ALA A 395 14.76 7.38 10.69
C ALA A 395 13.25 7.21 10.46
N ILE A 396 12.87 6.36 9.49
CA ILE A 396 11.47 6.07 9.19
C ILE A 396 10.79 5.39 10.38
N GLN A 397 11.42 4.36 10.95
CA GLN A 397 10.89 3.68 12.14
C GLN A 397 10.76 4.62 13.34
N SER A 398 11.70 5.54 13.52
CA SER A 398 11.64 6.52 14.62
C SER A 398 10.47 7.49 14.46
N ILE A 399 10.16 7.94 13.23
CA ILE A 399 8.97 8.77 12.95
C ILE A 399 7.68 7.99 13.17
N THR A 400 7.61 6.75 12.69
CA THR A 400 6.45 5.87 12.88
C THR A 400 6.17 5.66 14.37
N LEU A 401 7.21 5.37 15.17
CA LEU A 401 7.07 5.20 16.61
C LEU A 401 6.68 6.51 17.30
N THR A 402 7.22 7.66 16.86
CA THR A 402 6.82 8.99 17.33
C THR A 402 5.31 9.20 17.13
N ALA A 403 4.80 8.95 15.92
CA ALA A 403 3.39 9.09 15.59
C ALA A 403 2.50 8.15 16.42
N ALA A 404 2.93 6.90 16.63
CA ALA A 404 2.22 5.92 17.45
C ALA A 404 2.14 6.35 18.93
N ILE A 405 3.26 6.84 19.51
CA ILE A 405 3.30 7.34 20.89
C ILE A 405 2.33 8.51 21.05
N ILE A 406 2.37 9.50 20.16
CA ILE A 406 1.48 10.67 20.22
C ILE A 406 0.01 10.26 20.09
N SER A 407 -0.30 9.38 19.13
CA SER A 407 -1.67 8.91 18.91
C SER A 407 -2.23 8.19 20.14
N ALA A 408 -1.45 7.28 20.73
CA ALA A 408 -1.87 6.55 21.91
C ALA A 408 -1.97 7.45 23.16
N LEU A 409 -1.08 8.45 23.32
CA LEU A 409 -1.24 9.46 24.38
C LEU A 409 -2.55 10.24 24.26
N TYR A 410 -2.89 10.68 23.05
CA TYR A 410 -4.10 11.48 22.82
C TYR A 410 -5.37 10.66 23.06
N ILE A 411 -5.40 9.40 22.59
CA ILE A 411 -6.50 8.47 22.88
C ILE A 411 -6.58 8.19 24.38
N PHE A 412 -5.45 7.90 25.03
CA PHE A 412 -5.41 7.65 26.46
C PHE A 412 -5.91 8.86 27.25
N GLU A 413 -5.51 10.07 26.89
CA GLU A 413 -5.94 11.30 27.57
C GLU A 413 -7.46 11.52 27.44
N MET A 414 -8.04 11.25 26.28
CA MET A 414 -9.49 11.36 26.06
C MET A 414 -10.29 10.35 26.91
N VAL A 415 -9.74 9.16 27.16
CA VAL A 415 -10.39 8.12 27.96
C VAL A 415 -10.14 8.31 29.47
N TYR A 416 -8.94 8.73 29.85
CA TYR A 416 -8.54 8.80 31.25
C TYR A 416 -9.09 10.04 31.97
N ARG A 417 -9.18 11.18 31.27
CA ARG A 417 -9.70 12.44 31.84
C ARG A 417 -11.22 12.40 31.93
N GLU A 418 -11.77 12.94 33.03
CA GLU A 418 -13.22 13.01 33.25
C GLU A 418 -13.93 14.02 32.34
N SER A 419 -13.24 15.10 31.97
CA SER A 419 -13.75 16.09 31.03
C SER A 419 -12.60 16.78 30.30
N MET A 420 -12.87 17.13 29.04
CA MET A 420 -11.94 17.83 28.17
C MET A 420 -12.65 19.04 27.54
N ARG A 421 -11.94 20.15 27.42
CA ARG A 421 -12.49 21.35 26.76
C ARG A 421 -12.68 21.05 25.27
N PRO A 422 -13.74 21.55 24.61
CA PRO A 422 -13.99 21.29 23.18
C PRO A 422 -12.80 21.64 22.28
N SER A 423 -12.07 22.72 22.58
CA SER A 423 -10.88 23.11 21.81
C SER A 423 -9.76 22.08 21.87
N LEU A 424 -9.56 21.44 23.03
CA LEU A 424 -8.52 20.42 23.21
C LEU A 424 -8.97 19.07 22.62
N LEU A 425 -10.26 18.74 22.72
CA LEU A 425 -10.83 17.56 22.07
C LEU A 425 -10.70 17.66 20.54
N ALA A 426 -11.04 18.83 19.97
CA ALA A 426 -10.86 19.11 18.55
C ALA A 426 -9.40 18.97 18.12
N HIS A 427 -8.47 19.51 18.91
CA HIS A 427 -7.02 19.37 18.68
C HIS A 427 -6.59 17.90 18.62
N HIS A 428 -7.04 17.06 19.56
CA HIS A 428 -6.70 15.62 19.57
C HIS A 428 -7.27 14.90 18.35
N PHE A 429 -8.55 15.11 18.05
CA PHE A 429 -9.21 14.46 16.91
C PHE A 429 -8.55 14.85 15.58
N CYS A 430 -8.23 16.14 15.40
CA CYS A 430 -7.55 16.62 14.20
C CYS A 430 -6.14 16.07 14.07
N THR A 431 -5.39 15.97 15.16
CA THR A 431 -4.03 15.40 15.13
C THR A 431 -4.07 13.91 14.79
N LEU A 432 -5.01 13.15 15.36
CA LEU A 432 -5.22 11.74 15.03
C LEU A 432 -5.60 11.56 13.56
N LEU A 433 -6.54 12.36 13.06
CA LEU A 433 -6.94 12.33 11.65
C LEU A 433 -5.77 12.66 10.71
N ALA A 434 -4.94 13.64 11.06
CA ALA A 434 -3.74 13.99 10.30
C ALA A 434 -2.72 12.83 10.27
N ILE A 435 -2.43 12.23 11.43
CA ILE A 435 -1.51 11.07 11.53
C ILE A 435 -2.04 9.88 10.73
N THR A 436 -3.32 9.53 10.86
CA THR A 436 -3.92 8.44 10.08
C THR A 436 -3.87 8.73 8.59
N SER A 437 -4.19 9.96 8.17
CA SER A 437 -4.14 10.33 6.75
C SER A 437 -2.71 10.29 6.21
N LEU A 438 -1.71 10.68 7.00
CA LEU A 438 -0.28 10.55 6.65
C LEU A 438 0.10 9.09 6.41
N PHE A 439 -0.27 8.19 7.32
CA PHE A 439 0.03 6.76 7.17
C PHE A 439 -0.66 6.15 5.95
N VAL A 440 -1.96 6.41 5.78
CA VAL A 440 -2.72 5.91 4.63
C VAL A 440 -2.14 6.43 3.32
N THR A 441 -1.84 7.73 3.23
CA THR A 441 -1.27 8.30 2.00
C THR A 441 0.15 7.77 1.75
N MET A 442 0.96 7.60 2.80
CA MET A 442 2.29 7.00 2.67
C MET A 442 2.23 5.54 2.21
N GLU A 443 1.30 4.76 2.75
CA GLU A 443 1.08 3.37 2.35
C GLU A 443 0.53 3.26 0.94
N GLN A 444 -0.25 4.24 0.47
CA GLN A 444 -0.86 4.19 -0.86
C GLN A 444 0.05 4.74 -1.96
N THR A 445 0.75 5.84 -1.70
CA THR A 445 1.54 6.56 -2.72
C THR A 445 3.03 6.27 -2.60
N TYR A 446 3.49 5.83 -1.42
CA TYR A 446 4.90 5.62 -1.09
C TYR A 446 5.82 6.82 -1.36
N HIS A 447 5.26 8.01 -1.50
CA HIS A 447 6.03 9.18 -1.83
C HIS A 447 6.91 9.59 -0.63
N PRO A 448 8.25 9.61 -0.77
CA PRO A 448 9.17 9.78 0.38
C PRO A 448 9.00 11.14 1.07
N ALA A 449 8.53 12.17 0.35
CA ALA A 449 8.25 13.47 0.97
C ALA A 449 7.09 13.42 1.98
N ILE A 450 6.21 12.41 1.96
CA ILE A 450 5.18 12.23 3.00
C ILE A 450 5.82 11.95 4.36
N VAL A 451 6.95 11.21 4.40
CA VAL A 451 7.73 10.99 5.62
C VAL A 451 8.24 12.31 6.16
N THR A 452 8.78 13.17 5.29
CA THR A 452 9.27 14.50 5.66
C THR A 452 8.14 15.39 6.17
N VAL A 453 7.01 15.43 5.45
CA VAL A 453 5.80 16.18 5.85
C VAL A 453 5.28 15.69 7.20
N GLY A 454 5.18 14.38 7.40
CA GLY A 454 4.77 13.80 8.68
C GLY A 454 5.73 14.13 9.81
N ALA A 455 7.04 14.08 9.56
CA ALA A 455 8.06 14.49 10.52
C ALA A 455 7.98 15.99 10.86
N ILE A 456 7.64 16.87 9.91
CA ILE A 456 7.43 18.30 10.19
C ILE A 456 6.18 18.49 11.04
N TRP A 457 5.10 17.80 10.69
CA TRP A 457 3.80 17.90 11.36
C TRP A 457 3.89 17.48 12.84
N LEU A 458 4.59 16.37 13.13
CA LEU A 458 4.71 15.86 14.50
C LEU A 458 5.34 16.85 15.48
N PHE A 459 6.12 17.85 15.02
CA PHE A 459 6.63 18.92 15.89
C PHE A 459 5.52 19.70 16.59
N GLN A 460 4.32 19.75 16.02
CA GLN A 460 3.19 20.40 16.67
C GLN A 460 2.77 19.70 17.97
N ALA A 461 2.97 18.39 18.07
CA ALA A 461 2.63 17.59 19.26
C ALA A 461 3.83 17.32 20.16
N THR A 462 5.03 17.17 19.60
CA THR A 462 6.24 16.80 20.35
C THR A 462 6.98 17.98 20.98
N THR A 463 6.48 19.21 20.91
CA THR A 463 7.13 20.41 21.49
C THR A 463 6.34 21.07 22.62
N GLU A 464 5.42 20.33 23.26
CA GLU A 464 4.51 20.82 24.29
C GLU A 464 4.99 20.61 25.74
N GLN A 465 6.19 20.08 25.95
CA GLN A 465 6.72 19.73 27.28
C GLN A 465 6.68 20.90 28.25
N SER A 466 7.08 22.09 27.80
CA SER A 466 7.10 23.31 28.62
C SER A 466 5.70 23.68 29.11
N VAL A 467 4.66 23.46 28.29
CA VAL A 467 3.25 23.71 28.63
C VAL A 467 2.80 22.76 29.72
N PHE A 468 3.08 21.46 29.56
CA PHE A 468 2.72 20.46 30.56
C PHE A 468 3.44 20.69 31.90
N ILE A 469 4.72 21.05 31.88
CA ILE A 469 5.49 21.40 33.07
C ILE A 469 4.90 22.63 33.75
N GLY A 470 4.58 23.69 33.00
CA GLY A 470 3.96 24.90 33.55
C GLY A 470 2.61 24.64 34.20
N LEU A 471 1.76 23.83 33.55
CA LEU A 471 0.46 23.44 34.09
C LEU A 471 0.58 22.51 35.31
N LEU A 472 1.57 21.62 35.32
CA LEU A 472 1.91 20.78 36.46
C LEU A 472 2.33 21.63 37.67
N MET A 473 3.25 22.57 37.47
CA MET A 473 3.69 23.51 38.51
C MET A 473 2.54 24.37 39.03
N TYR A 474 1.63 24.77 38.15
CA TYR A 474 0.42 25.51 38.52
C TYR A 474 -0.50 24.69 39.43
N ARG A 475 -0.72 23.41 39.12
CA ARG A 475 -1.57 22.53 39.94
C ARG A 475 -0.94 22.13 41.27
N LEU A 476 0.39 21.97 41.30
CA LEU A 476 1.12 21.56 42.50
C LEU A 476 1.56 22.73 43.39
N GLY A 477 1.29 23.98 42.99
CA GLY A 477 1.61 25.15 43.80
C GLY A 477 3.12 25.40 43.95
N CYS A 478 3.93 25.13 42.93
CA CYS A 478 5.41 25.23 42.97
C CYS A 478 5.97 26.68 43.03
N GLY A 479 5.22 27.61 43.62
CA GLY A 479 5.56 29.04 43.73
C GLY A 479 5.06 29.86 42.53
N ALA A 480 4.25 30.89 42.81
CA ALA A 480 3.58 31.68 41.78
C ALA A 480 4.55 32.35 40.79
N ARG A 481 5.70 32.85 41.26
CA ARG A 481 6.72 33.49 40.43
C ARG A 481 7.33 32.51 39.40
N ASN A 482 7.72 31.32 39.85
CA ASN A 482 8.35 30.31 38.98
C ASN A 482 7.33 29.74 38.00
N THR A 483 6.13 29.39 38.49
CA THR A 483 5.02 28.92 37.65
C THR A 483 4.66 29.94 36.57
N ARG A 484 4.56 31.23 36.92
CA ARG A 484 4.30 32.31 35.96
C ARG A 484 5.36 32.37 34.88
N PHE A 485 6.65 32.35 35.26
CA PHE A 485 7.75 32.41 34.30
C PHE A 485 7.68 31.24 33.32
N VAL A 486 7.50 30.02 33.82
CA VAL A 486 7.41 28.81 32.99
C VAL A 486 6.18 28.86 32.07
N LEU A 487 5.00 29.27 32.57
CA LEU A 487 3.79 29.39 31.74
C LEU A 487 3.95 30.45 30.63
N ARG A 488 4.59 31.59 30.91
CA ARG A 488 4.87 32.62 29.89
C ARG A 488 5.82 32.10 28.83
N PHE A 489 6.92 31.47 29.25
CA PHE A 489 7.87 30.85 28.35
C PHE A 489 7.17 29.79 27.49
N ALA A 490 6.39 28.91 28.11
CA ALA A 490 5.67 27.84 27.44
C ALA A 490 4.67 28.36 26.39
N ALA A 491 3.89 29.39 26.73
CA ALA A 491 2.95 30.01 25.80
C ALA A 491 3.66 30.60 24.56
N VAL A 492 4.79 31.30 24.78
CA VAL A 492 5.56 31.92 23.68
C VAL A 492 6.27 30.86 22.85
N GLN A 493 6.99 29.93 23.49
CA GLN A 493 7.70 28.84 22.82
C GLN A 493 6.73 27.99 22.00
N SER A 494 5.61 27.57 22.60
CA SER A 494 4.62 26.76 21.91
C SER A 494 4.03 27.51 20.70
N PHE A 495 3.71 28.80 20.84
CA PHE A 495 3.23 29.62 19.72
C PHE A 495 4.26 29.67 18.58
N LEU A 496 5.52 30.02 18.88
CA LEU A 496 6.55 30.18 17.86
C LEU A 496 6.88 28.87 17.14
N PHE A 497 7.08 27.78 17.88
CA PHE A 497 7.44 26.48 17.29
C PHE A 497 6.31 25.92 16.44
N LYS A 498 5.06 26.01 16.91
CA LYS A 498 3.89 25.49 16.16
C LYS A 498 3.62 26.32 14.91
N PHE A 499 3.75 27.65 15.00
CA PHE A 499 3.60 28.52 13.85
C PHE A 499 4.70 28.27 12.80
N ALA A 500 5.96 28.14 13.24
CA ALA A 500 7.08 27.81 12.35
C ALA A 500 6.90 26.43 11.69
N SER A 501 6.50 25.41 12.46
CA SER A 501 6.19 24.07 11.94
C SER A 501 5.04 24.11 10.93
N ALA A 502 3.97 24.87 11.19
CA ALA A 502 2.87 25.02 10.25
C ALA A 502 3.28 25.71 8.93
N ILE A 503 4.10 26.76 9.00
CA ILE A 503 4.65 27.41 7.78
C ILE A 503 5.52 26.41 7.02
N TRP A 504 6.43 25.73 7.72
CA TRP A 504 7.33 24.77 7.09
C TRP A 504 6.54 23.63 6.43
N LEU A 505 5.52 23.12 7.09
CA LEU A 505 4.61 22.11 6.56
C LEU A 505 3.97 22.57 5.24
N LEU A 506 3.42 23.79 5.20
CA LEU A 506 2.79 24.33 4.00
C LEU A 506 3.78 24.54 2.85
N VAL A 507 5.00 25.00 3.15
CA VAL A 507 6.06 25.19 2.16
C VAL A 507 6.51 23.84 1.59
N GLU A 508 6.81 22.86 2.45
CA GLU A 508 7.27 21.54 2.00
C GLU A 508 6.17 20.84 1.20
N HIS A 509 4.92 20.89 1.66
CA HIS A 509 3.77 20.35 0.94
C HIS A 509 3.58 21.00 -0.44
N SER A 510 3.57 22.34 -0.51
CA SER A 510 3.28 23.06 -1.75
C SER A 510 4.39 22.91 -2.79
N LEU A 511 5.66 22.89 -2.35
CA LEU A 511 6.78 22.73 -3.27
C LEU A 511 6.99 21.29 -3.71
N ARG A 512 6.68 20.31 -2.85
CA ARG A 512 7.15 18.93 -3.03
C ARG A 512 6.07 17.87 -3.15
N LEU A 513 4.84 18.11 -2.73
CA LEU A 513 3.74 17.15 -2.92
C LEU A 513 2.75 17.62 -4.00
N VAL A 514 2.39 18.91 -4.01
CA VAL A 514 1.38 19.43 -4.96
C VAL A 514 1.79 19.25 -6.42
N GLN A 515 3.10 19.29 -6.71
CA GLN A 515 3.63 19.04 -8.05
C GLN A 515 3.44 17.60 -8.56
N PHE A 516 2.99 16.68 -7.70
CA PHE A 516 2.79 15.26 -8.00
C PHE A 516 1.32 14.85 -7.91
N HIS A 517 0.36 15.78 -8.08
CA HIS A 517 -1.07 15.47 -8.22
C HIS A 517 -1.39 14.72 -9.54
N SER A 518 -0.75 13.57 -9.75
CA SER A 518 -1.12 12.60 -10.77
C SER A 518 -2.25 11.69 -10.30
N ASP A 519 -2.51 11.64 -8.99
CA ASP A 519 -3.46 10.74 -8.38
C ASP A 519 -4.52 11.48 -7.54
N PRO A 520 -5.82 11.11 -7.60
CA PRO A 520 -6.86 11.63 -6.69
C PRO A 520 -6.51 11.50 -5.20
N ARG A 521 -5.69 10.51 -4.81
CA ARG A 521 -5.20 10.28 -3.45
C ARG A 521 -4.32 11.43 -2.95
N ASP A 522 -3.47 11.99 -3.82
CA ASP A 522 -2.61 13.13 -3.49
C ASP A 522 -3.44 14.41 -3.26
N VAL A 523 -4.54 14.55 -4.01
CA VAL A 523 -5.51 15.64 -3.84
C VAL A 523 -6.23 15.52 -2.50
N TYR A 524 -6.69 14.32 -2.13
CA TYR A 524 -7.29 14.06 -0.81
C TYR A 524 -6.34 14.47 0.32
N PHE A 525 -5.09 14.01 0.26
CA PHE A 525 -4.11 14.33 1.29
C PHE A 525 -3.85 15.84 1.37
N SER A 526 -3.79 16.52 0.23
CA SER A 526 -3.65 17.98 0.18
C SER A 526 -4.80 18.70 0.88
N VAL A 527 -6.04 18.27 0.64
CA VAL A 527 -7.23 18.81 1.32
C VAL A 527 -7.13 18.62 2.84
N VAL A 528 -6.69 17.44 3.29
CA VAL A 528 -6.45 17.17 4.72
C VAL A 528 -5.38 18.12 5.27
N VAL A 529 -4.25 18.29 4.58
CA VAL A 529 -3.16 19.19 5.00
C VAL A 529 -3.67 20.60 5.24
N TYR A 530 -4.43 21.18 4.31
CA TYR A 530 -4.91 22.55 4.45
C TYR A 530 -6.04 22.69 5.48
N LEU A 531 -7.07 21.83 5.44
CA LEU A 531 -8.23 21.95 6.34
C LEU A 531 -7.87 21.60 7.79
N VAL A 532 -7.25 20.42 7.99
CA VAL A 532 -6.86 19.96 9.32
C VAL A 532 -5.70 20.79 9.87
N GLY A 533 -4.74 21.18 9.02
CA GLY A 533 -3.66 22.07 9.41
C GLY A 533 -4.14 23.45 9.88
N ALA A 534 -5.11 24.06 9.19
CA ALA A 534 -5.68 25.34 9.61
C ALA A 534 -6.44 25.23 10.95
N LEU A 535 -7.23 24.15 11.13
CA LEU A 535 -7.96 23.92 12.37
C LEU A 535 -7.02 23.66 13.55
N LEU A 536 -5.97 22.84 13.34
CA LEU A 536 -4.92 22.63 14.34
C LEU A 536 -4.22 23.94 14.68
N LEU A 537 -3.85 24.76 13.69
CA LEU A 537 -3.21 26.05 13.95
C LEU A 537 -4.11 26.95 14.82
N ALA A 538 -5.41 27.02 14.51
CA ALA A 538 -6.36 27.80 15.30
C ALA A 538 -6.48 27.30 16.74
N THR A 539 -6.62 25.98 16.96
CA THR A 539 -6.67 25.42 18.32
C THR A 539 -5.38 25.64 19.08
N GLN A 540 -4.24 25.68 18.39
CA GLN A 540 -2.93 25.89 18.99
C GLN A 540 -2.67 27.36 19.37
N VAL A 541 -3.06 28.32 18.53
CA VAL A 541 -3.03 29.75 18.89
C VAL A 541 -3.89 30.00 20.12
N TYR A 542 -5.09 29.43 20.15
CA TYR A 542 -5.96 29.51 21.32
C TYR A 542 -5.34 28.86 22.57
N GLY A 543 -4.71 27.69 22.41
CA GLY A 543 -4.00 27.00 23.48
C GLY A 543 -2.90 27.86 24.10
N SER A 544 -2.02 28.45 23.28
CA SER A 544 -0.97 29.36 23.74
C SER A 544 -1.53 30.60 24.44
N TRP A 545 -2.59 31.21 23.88
CA TRP A 545 -3.27 32.33 24.54
C TRP A 545 -3.86 31.93 25.89
N ALA A 546 -4.48 30.75 26.01
CA ALA A 546 -5.06 30.26 27.25
C ALA A 546 -3.98 30.06 28.33
N VAL A 547 -2.83 29.48 27.97
CA VAL A 547 -1.67 29.31 28.87
C VAL A 547 -1.13 30.69 29.31
N TRP A 548 -1.02 31.63 28.38
CA TRP A 548 -0.63 33.01 28.68
C TRP A 548 -1.61 33.68 29.65
N ALA A 549 -2.92 33.54 29.43
CA ALA A 549 -3.95 34.11 30.27
C ALA A 549 -3.93 33.54 31.71
N ILE A 550 -3.60 32.26 31.88
CA ILE A 550 -3.38 31.67 33.22
C ILE A 550 -2.19 32.37 33.90
N SER A 551 -1.11 32.63 33.17
CA SER A 551 0.05 33.35 33.72
C SER A 551 -0.29 34.78 34.19
N LEU A 552 -1.19 35.48 33.49
CA LEU A 552 -1.65 36.83 33.88
C LEU A 552 -2.56 36.80 35.11
N LYS A 553 -3.35 35.73 35.32
CA LYS A 553 -4.17 35.59 36.52
C LYS A 553 -3.32 35.39 37.78
N LEU A 554 -2.18 34.71 37.65
CA LEU A 554 -1.19 34.59 38.73
C LEU A 554 -0.62 35.97 39.13
N ASP A 555 -0.48 36.92 38.19
CA ASP A 555 0.00 38.27 38.50
C ASP A 555 -0.94 39.03 39.43
N LYS A 556 -2.25 38.92 39.19
CA LYS A 556 -3.26 39.56 40.04
C LYS A 556 -3.28 38.96 41.45
N ALA A 557 -3.13 37.64 41.57
CA ALA A 557 -3.11 36.97 42.88
C ALA A 557 -1.89 37.37 43.71
N VAL A 558 -0.69 37.40 43.10
CA VAL A 558 0.55 37.82 43.78
C VAL A 558 0.48 39.29 44.21
N TYR A 559 -0.14 40.15 43.38
CA TYR A 559 -0.33 41.57 43.69
C TYR A 559 -1.28 41.77 44.89
N CYS A 560 -2.41 41.05 44.93
CA CYS A 560 -3.34 41.12 46.08
C CYS A 560 -2.75 40.58 47.39
N ASP A 561 -1.85 39.60 47.34
CA ASP A 561 -1.14 39.11 48.54
C ASP A 561 -0.06 40.09 49.01
N ALA A 562 0.56 40.85 48.09
CA ALA A 562 1.55 41.88 48.42
C ALA A 562 0.92 43.17 48.98
N GLU A 563 -0.33 43.48 48.61
CA GLU A 563 -1.07 44.65 49.11
C GLU A 563 -1.81 44.43 50.43
N ARG A 564 -1.85 43.22 51.00
CA ARG A 564 -2.36 43.04 52.37
C ARG A 564 -1.42 43.78 53.34
N PRO A 565 -1.88 44.85 54.01
CA PRO A 565 -1.07 45.53 55.01
C PRO A 565 -0.73 44.51 56.09
N ALA A 566 0.54 44.45 56.50
CA ALA A 566 0.92 43.69 57.68
C ALA A 566 0.12 44.23 58.86
N GLU A 567 -0.85 43.45 59.36
CA GLU A 567 -1.57 43.80 60.58
C GLU A 567 -0.55 44.10 61.69
N PRO A 568 -0.61 45.27 62.34
CA PRO A 568 0.31 45.59 63.41
C PRO A 568 0.05 44.64 64.58
N ALA A 569 1.13 44.02 65.08
CA ALA A 569 1.13 43.09 66.18
C ALA A 569 0.50 43.73 67.45
N ALA A 570 -0.75 43.37 67.75
CA ALA A 570 -1.43 43.76 68.98
C ALA A 570 -1.54 42.55 69.94
N ARG A 571 -0.65 42.56 70.94
CA ARG A 571 -0.78 42.28 72.40
C ARG A 571 -1.78 41.21 72.94
N PRO A 572 -1.47 40.63 74.12
CA PRO A 572 -1.99 39.33 74.55
C PRO A 572 -3.45 39.40 75.01
N ARG A 573 -4.27 38.45 74.51
CA ARG A 573 -5.68 38.27 74.91
C ARG A 573 -5.79 37.64 76.29
N THR A 574 -6.32 38.42 77.22
CA THR A 574 -7.02 37.95 78.41
C THR A 574 -8.30 37.21 78.04
N ARG A 575 -8.60 36.21 78.86
CA ARG A 575 -9.76 35.31 78.87
C ARG A 575 -11.07 36.08 79.06
N CYS A 576 -12.03 35.91 78.15
CA CYS A 576 -13.47 35.98 78.45
C CYS A 576 -14.23 35.11 77.44
N GLU A 577 -15.14 34.31 78.01
CA GLU A 577 -16.07 33.43 77.33
C GLU A 577 -17.17 34.23 76.62
N SER A 578 -17.64 33.69 75.50
CA SER A 578 -19.04 33.51 75.11
C SER A 578 -19.30 33.83 73.63
N GLU A 579 -20.16 32.97 73.07
CA GLU A 579 -20.88 33.06 71.79
C GLU A 579 -20.16 32.55 70.53
N ALA A 580 -20.68 31.41 70.09
CA ALA A 580 -20.41 30.73 68.85
C ALA A 580 -20.95 31.54 67.65
N SER A 581 -20.08 31.86 66.70
CA SER A 581 -20.48 32.09 65.30
C SER A 581 -19.26 32.09 64.37
N ALA A 582 -19.36 31.29 63.31
CA ALA A 582 -18.75 31.44 61.99
C ALA A 582 -17.20 31.48 61.81
N CYS A 583 -16.76 30.49 61.01
CA CYS A 583 -15.78 30.62 59.93
C CYS A 583 -14.29 30.92 60.27
N GLY A 584 -13.52 29.83 60.47
CA GLY A 584 -12.07 29.81 60.29
C GLY A 584 -11.66 28.80 59.21
N GLY A 585 -12.04 29.05 57.95
CA GLY A 585 -11.62 28.27 56.80
C GLY A 585 -10.77 29.12 55.87
N ILE A 586 -9.56 28.66 55.57
CA ILE A 586 -8.70 29.17 54.49
C ILE A 586 -9.56 29.18 53.21
N PRO A 587 -9.61 30.29 52.43
CA PRO A 587 -10.46 30.33 51.26
C PRO A 587 -10.02 29.27 50.24
N PRO A 588 -10.95 28.48 49.66
CA PRO A 588 -10.63 27.62 48.54
C PRO A 588 -10.18 28.49 47.36
N SER A 589 -9.18 27.98 46.63
CA SER A 589 -8.75 28.53 45.35
C SER A 589 -9.96 28.81 44.45
N PRO A 590 -10.06 29.99 43.81
CA PRO A 590 -11.27 30.38 43.09
C PRO A 590 -11.53 29.39 41.95
N ALA A 591 -12.68 28.73 42.03
CA ALA A 591 -13.23 27.92 40.95
C ALA A 591 -13.42 28.81 39.71
N LEU A 592 -12.72 28.46 38.64
CA LEU A 592 -12.93 29.03 37.31
C LEU A 592 -14.19 28.39 36.69
N SER A 593 -15.37 28.94 37.00
CA SER A 593 -16.59 28.70 36.20
C SER A 593 -16.81 29.76 35.12
N ASN A 594 -16.15 30.93 35.20
CA ASN A 594 -16.44 32.07 34.31
C ASN A 594 -15.20 32.45 33.50
N ALA A 595 -15.02 31.79 32.36
CA ALA A 595 -14.32 32.35 31.20
C ALA A 595 -15.40 32.69 30.15
N PRO A 596 -15.23 33.72 29.30
CA PRO A 596 -16.26 34.11 28.35
C PRO A 596 -16.51 32.95 27.38
N THR A 597 -17.68 32.32 27.51
CA THR A 597 -18.20 31.39 26.53
C THR A 597 -18.64 32.19 25.30
N LEU A 598 -18.22 31.71 24.13
CA LEU A 598 -18.85 32.07 22.87
C LEU A 598 -20.33 31.71 22.99
N VAL A 599 -21.19 32.73 22.85
CA VAL A 599 -22.64 32.70 22.65
C VAL A 599 -23.24 31.29 22.65
N ASP A 600 -23.83 30.90 23.79
CA ASP A 600 -24.70 29.72 23.86
C ASP A 600 -25.94 29.98 22.99
N PHE A 601 -26.06 29.24 21.88
CA PHE A 601 -27.34 29.11 21.18
C PHE A 601 -28.23 28.16 22.00
N PRO A 602 -29.43 28.58 22.44
CA PRO A 602 -30.33 27.69 23.13
C PRO A 602 -30.91 26.68 22.13
N VAL A 603 -30.51 25.42 22.26
CA VAL A 603 -31.22 24.29 21.65
C VAL A 603 -32.26 23.83 22.67
N GLN A 604 -33.51 24.28 22.51
CA GLN A 604 -34.66 23.65 23.16
C GLN A 604 -34.89 22.29 22.50
N PHE A 605 -34.73 21.21 23.27
CA PHE A 605 -35.37 19.94 22.96
C PHE A 605 -36.80 20.03 23.49
N GLY A 606 -37.77 19.92 22.59
CA GLY A 606 -39.18 19.91 22.94
C GLY A 606 -39.54 18.62 23.69
N ASP A 607 -40.25 18.77 24.80
CA ASP A 607 -40.97 17.69 25.46
C ASP A 607 -42.06 17.19 24.50
N GLY A 608 -41.91 15.94 24.07
CA GLY A 608 -42.96 15.19 23.40
C GLY A 608 -43.52 14.16 24.37
N ASP A 609 -44.77 14.39 24.80
CA ASP A 609 -45.67 13.34 25.27
C ASP A 609 -45.67 12.17 24.27
N ASP A 610 -45.57 10.93 24.74
CA ASP A 610 -46.69 10.01 24.52
C ASP A 610 -46.64 8.71 25.33
N ASN A 611 -47.84 8.33 25.72
CA ASN A 611 -48.23 7.08 26.37
C ASN A 611 -48.04 5.86 25.44
N GLY A 612 -47.65 4.71 25.98
CA GLY A 612 -47.78 3.44 25.26
C GLY A 612 -47.13 2.25 25.96
N GLY A 613 -47.93 1.47 26.69
CA GLY A 613 -47.49 0.25 27.37
C GLY A 613 -47.15 -0.92 26.43
N ALA A 614 -46.12 -1.69 26.85
CA ALA A 614 -45.87 -3.14 26.77
C ALA A 614 -46.32 -3.99 25.54
N PRO A 615 -45.68 -5.15 25.20
CA PRO A 615 -44.79 -5.95 26.05
C PRO A 615 -43.48 -6.44 25.38
N SER A 616 -42.59 -6.96 26.23
CA SER A 616 -41.37 -7.67 25.84
C SER A 616 -41.68 -8.93 25.02
N LYS A 617 -41.02 -9.06 23.88
CA LYS A 617 -40.88 -10.34 23.17
C LYS A 617 -39.40 -10.67 23.08
N HIS A 618 -39.02 -11.76 23.75
CA HIS A 618 -37.77 -12.46 23.53
C HIS A 618 -37.64 -12.84 22.05
N LEU A 619 -36.62 -12.32 21.37
CA LEU A 619 -36.14 -12.90 20.11
C LEU A 619 -34.90 -13.74 20.42
N LYS A 620 -35.07 -15.06 20.31
CA LYS A 620 -33.97 -16.02 20.16
C LYS A 620 -33.42 -15.88 18.75
N VAL A 621 -32.11 -15.65 18.63
CA VAL A 621 -31.38 -15.77 17.36
C VAL A 621 -30.82 -17.20 17.30
N PRO A 622 -31.08 -17.99 16.25
CA PRO A 622 -30.43 -19.28 16.06
C PRO A 622 -29.01 -19.08 15.50
N PHE A 623 -28.07 -19.85 16.03
CA PHE A 623 -26.74 -20.02 15.45
C PHE A 623 -26.86 -20.74 14.10
N SER A 624 -26.26 -20.18 13.05
CA SER A 624 -25.95 -20.88 11.80
C SER A 624 -24.46 -21.27 11.82
N PRO A 625 -24.09 -22.49 11.40
CA PRO A 625 -22.70 -22.90 11.33
C PRO A 625 -22.05 -22.42 10.02
N VAL A 626 -20.90 -21.76 10.15
CA VAL A 626 -19.79 -21.78 9.20
C VAL A 626 -18.52 -22.00 10.01
#